data_AF-A0A965J5D6-F1
#
_entry.id   AF-A0A965J5D6-F1
#
_cell.length_a   1.000
_cell.length_b   1.000
_cell.length_c   1.000
_cell.angle_alpha   90.00
_cell.angle_beta   90.00
_cell.angle_gamma   90.00
#
_symmetry.space_group_name_H-M   'P 1'
#
loop_
_entity.id
_entity.type
_entity.pdbx_description
1 polymer ?
#
loop_
_entity_poly.entity_id
_entity_poly.type
_entity_poly.pdbx_seq_one_letter_code
_entity_poly.pdbx_strand_id
1 'polypeptide(L)'
;MKPIVIYTIWAACQLMFGVFAQTKGIRLEGDIQDENGPLGSVTILIYNDARLIRTLGTDAEGQYATDLEFNKNYFISFGKAGYVSKHIQIYTTGVKRPNDYTPLKARLVLFKPVDGVDYSVLSQPILKYAYNAQLDIFEYDKLHYESMQAQLNVIYETEQKIRDADAYYEKAIKNGDRAFLKKDWLNALGYYKEAANYKANQPYPEQRIYEITLILKQLPKSNDPELGQKYTTDTNLIKPKVQSEITKSNKKPNTKNVKSQIKTSVKINSGKQILQHADSLMTKKKTMDAMIMYQAINPDSVQKDSIQMRMKEAQASLRTKNKHISDLDFEQFVALSARGIYEEYKQNETYTSFKSYIIRDNVINVYVKTAFAWGQIKCTRNGQDISYYTYEIETQDR
;
A
#
# COMPACT_ATOMS: atom_id res chain seq x y z
N MET A 1 -59.27 -24.02 -14.58
CA MET A 1 -59.85 -22.99 -13.70
C MET A 1 -58.74 -22.37 -12.85
N LYS A 2 -58.81 -21.06 -12.63
CA LYS A 2 -57.87 -20.22 -11.84
C LYS A 2 -57.91 -20.57 -10.32
N PRO A 3 -56.99 -20.02 -9.49
CA PRO A 3 -56.24 -20.71 -8.43
C PRO A 3 -56.92 -20.68 -7.05
N ILE A 4 -56.41 -21.49 -6.11
CA ILE A 4 -56.72 -21.37 -4.68
C ILE A 4 -55.42 -21.14 -3.92
N VAL A 5 -55.29 -19.91 -3.43
CA VAL A 5 -54.33 -19.48 -2.41
C VAL A 5 -54.85 -19.98 -1.06
N ILE A 6 -54.02 -20.70 -0.29
CA ILE A 6 -54.28 -20.99 1.12
C ILE A 6 -53.17 -20.32 1.93
N TYR A 7 -53.54 -19.23 2.60
CA TYR A 7 -52.78 -18.65 3.71
C TYR A 7 -53.04 -19.49 4.96
N THR A 8 -52.00 -20.04 5.57
CA THR A 8 -52.02 -20.45 6.98
C THR A 8 -50.97 -19.67 7.73
N ILE A 9 -51.46 -18.70 8.49
CA ILE A 9 -50.75 -17.94 9.51
C ILE A 9 -50.66 -18.80 10.79
N TRP A 10 -49.63 -18.52 11.60
CA TRP A 10 -49.41 -18.87 13.01
C TRP A 10 -48.54 -20.10 13.36
N ALA A 11 -47.27 -19.82 13.66
CA ALA A 11 -46.67 -20.23 14.94
C ALA A 11 -45.54 -19.25 15.30
N ALA A 12 -45.79 -18.46 16.35
CA ALA A 12 -44.84 -17.58 16.98
C ALA A 12 -43.65 -18.39 17.53
N CYS A 13 -42.49 -18.29 16.90
CA CYS A 13 -41.25 -18.74 17.51
C CYS A 13 -40.66 -17.55 18.27
N GLN A 14 -40.89 -17.61 19.58
CA GLN A 14 -40.39 -16.80 20.67
C GLN A 14 -39.20 -15.89 20.33
N LEU A 15 -39.41 -14.60 20.60
CA LEU A 15 -38.36 -13.67 21.00
C LEU A 15 -37.52 -14.32 22.10
N MET A 16 -36.42 -14.95 21.72
CA MET A 16 -35.33 -15.20 22.64
C MET A 16 -34.85 -13.83 23.07
N PHE A 17 -35.24 -13.44 24.29
CA PHE A 17 -34.63 -12.35 25.02
C PHE A 17 -33.13 -12.48 24.86
N GLY A 18 -32.54 -11.51 24.16
CA GLY A 18 -31.10 -11.37 24.09
C GLY A 18 -30.60 -11.26 25.52
N VAL A 19 -29.96 -12.33 26.00
CA VAL A 19 -29.04 -12.22 27.10
C VAL A 19 -27.95 -11.28 26.57
N PHE A 20 -28.01 -10.00 26.96
CA PHE A 20 -26.87 -9.11 26.80
C PHE A 20 -25.75 -9.69 27.67
N ALA A 21 -24.97 -10.60 27.11
CA ALA A 21 -23.69 -10.95 27.65
C ALA A 21 -22.88 -9.65 27.63
N GLN A 22 -22.41 -9.20 28.80
CA GLN A 22 -21.40 -8.15 28.90
C GLN A 22 -20.26 -8.53 27.94
N THR A 23 -20.04 -7.74 26.89
CA THR A 23 -18.96 -8.00 25.94
C THR A 23 -17.65 -7.92 26.70
N LYS A 24 -16.98 -9.07 26.91
CA LYS A 24 -15.71 -9.17 27.63
C LYS A 24 -14.51 -8.60 26.85
N GLY A 25 -14.77 -7.81 25.81
CA GLY A 25 -13.78 -7.39 24.82
C GLY A 25 -14.30 -6.31 23.88
N ILE A 26 -13.45 -5.95 22.91
CA ILE A 26 -13.72 -5.00 21.84
C ILE A 26 -14.19 -5.73 20.58
N ARG A 27 -15.28 -5.24 19.98
CA ARG A 27 -15.78 -5.73 18.68
C ARG A 27 -14.85 -5.28 17.56
N LEU A 28 -14.37 -6.21 16.75
CA LEU A 28 -13.76 -5.95 15.45
C LEU A 28 -14.73 -6.42 14.37
N GLU A 29 -15.00 -5.56 13.40
CA GLU A 29 -15.87 -5.86 12.27
C GLU A 29 -15.37 -5.23 10.98
N GLY A 30 -15.82 -5.75 9.85
CA GLY A 30 -15.52 -5.19 8.55
C GLY A 30 -16.02 -6.04 7.40
N ASP A 31 -15.68 -5.60 6.21
CA ASP A 31 -15.91 -6.31 4.95
C ASP A 31 -14.60 -6.40 4.16
N ILE A 32 -14.46 -7.49 3.43
CA ILE A 32 -13.34 -7.76 2.54
C ILE A 32 -13.86 -7.80 1.12
N GLN A 33 -13.20 -7.07 0.24
CA GLN A 33 -13.55 -6.97 -1.17
C GLN A 33 -12.33 -7.33 -2.04
N ASP A 34 -12.59 -7.58 -3.32
CA ASP A 34 -11.59 -7.54 -4.39
C ASP A 34 -12.06 -6.68 -5.57
N GLU A 35 -11.32 -6.74 -6.67
CA GLU A 35 -11.63 -6.03 -7.92
C GLU A 35 -13.03 -6.34 -8.50
N ASN A 36 -13.66 -7.44 -8.09
CA ASN A 36 -14.98 -7.89 -8.56
C ASN A 36 -16.10 -7.67 -7.52
N GLY A 37 -15.80 -7.09 -6.36
CA GLY A 37 -16.76 -6.81 -5.30
C GLY A 37 -16.51 -7.61 -4.01
N PRO A 38 -17.56 -7.94 -3.24
CA PRO A 38 -17.41 -8.65 -1.97
C PRO A 38 -16.66 -9.99 -2.10
N LEU A 39 -15.72 -10.23 -1.18
CA LEU A 39 -14.83 -11.38 -1.21
C LEU A 39 -15.11 -12.32 -0.03
N GLY A 40 -15.93 -13.33 -0.27
CA GLY A 40 -16.20 -14.39 0.70
C GLY A 40 -15.09 -15.42 0.84
N SER A 41 -15.17 -16.25 1.89
CA SER A 41 -14.22 -17.33 2.17
C SER A 41 -12.76 -16.85 2.30
N VAL A 42 -12.55 -15.64 2.80
CA VAL A 42 -11.22 -15.16 3.20
C VAL A 42 -10.92 -15.72 4.58
N THR A 43 -9.77 -16.36 4.74
CA THR A 43 -9.31 -16.89 6.02
C THR A 43 -8.76 -15.76 6.87
N ILE A 44 -9.29 -15.60 8.08
CA ILE A 44 -8.86 -14.61 9.05
C ILE A 44 -8.21 -15.36 10.22
N LEU A 45 -6.91 -15.21 10.37
CA LEU A 45 -6.12 -15.83 11.45
C LEU A 45 -5.84 -14.77 12.51
N ILE A 46 -6.29 -15.01 13.74
CA ILE A 46 -6.14 -14.10 14.87
C ILE A 46 -5.14 -14.70 15.84
N TYR A 47 -4.02 -14.01 16.01
CA TYR A 47 -2.96 -14.37 16.95
C TYR A 47 -3.07 -13.47 18.17
N ASN A 48 -2.83 -14.03 19.36
CA ASN A 48 -2.47 -13.25 20.54
C ASN A 48 -0.97 -13.43 20.74
N ASP A 49 -0.22 -12.34 20.63
CA ASP A 49 1.23 -12.36 20.45
C ASP A 49 1.61 -13.33 19.32
N ALA A 50 2.31 -14.44 19.61
CA ALA A 50 2.71 -15.44 18.62
C ALA A 50 1.76 -16.64 18.51
N ARG A 51 0.74 -16.75 19.37
CA ARG A 51 -0.14 -17.93 19.43
C ARG A 51 -1.39 -17.69 18.61
N LEU A 52 -1.67 -18.55 17.63
CA LEU A 52 -2.95 -18.58 16.96
C LEU A 52 -4.05 -18.96 17.96
N ILE A 53 -5.01 -18.06 18.17
CA ILE A 53 -6.11 -18.27 19.13
C ILE A 53 -7.46 -18.49 18.43
N ARG A 54 -7.62 -18.02 17.19
CA ARG A 54 -8.88 -18.13 16.45
C ARG A 54 -8.64 -18.09 14.95
N THR A 55 -9.45 -18.82 14.21
CA THR A 55 -9.56 -18.76 12.75
C THR A 55 -11.01 -18.51 12.39
N LEU A 56 -11.25 -17.58 11.47
CA LEU A 56 -12.58 -17.21 10.96
C LEU A 56 -12.56 -17.22 9.42
N GLY A 57 -13.75 -17.18 8.83
CA GLY A 57 -13.96 -16.96 7.41
C GLY A 57 -14.87 -15.75 7.20
N THR A 58 -14.71 -15.02 6.09
CA THR A 58 -15.75 -14.09 5.63
C THR A 58 -16.94 -14.85 5.03
N ASP A 59 -18.14 -14.29 5.17
CA ASP A 59 -19.36 -14.79 4.52
C ASP A 59 -19.42 -14.45 3.02
N ALA A 60 -20.54 -14.75 2.34
CA ALA A 60 -20.66 -14.52 0.90
C ALA A 60 -20.57 -13.02 0.53
N GLU A 61 -20.97 -12.16 1.44
CA GLU A 61 -20.93 -10.69 1.35
C GLU A 61 -19.58 -10.12 1.81
N GLY A 62 -18.58 -10.99 2.06
CA GLY A 62 -17.25 -10.59 2.48
C GLY A 62 -17.18 -10.05 3.91
N GLN A 63 -18.26 -10.14 4.68
CA GLN A 63 -18.35 -9.59 6.02
C GLN A 63 -17.71 -10.53 7.03
N TYR A 64 -17.20 -9.93 8.11
CA TYR A 64 -16.73 -10.64 9.27
C TYR A 64 -16.93 -9.79 10.53
N ALA A 65 -17.06 -10.48 11.66
CA ALA A 65 -16.99 -9.84 12.96
C ALA A 65 -16.46 -10.80 14.02
N THR A 66 -15.79 -10.27 15.03
CA THR A 66 -15.26 -11.02 16.15
C THR A 66 -15.09 -10.11 17.36
N ASP A 67 -15.23 -10.68 18.55
CA ASP A 67 -14.90 -9.98 19.78
C ASP A 67 -13.47 -10.36 20.22
N LEU A 68 -12.71 -9.36 20.65
CA LEU A 68 -11.32 -9.47 21.08
C LEU A 68 -11.23 -9.10 22.56
N GLU A 69 -10.84 -10.05 23.41
CA GLU A 69 -10.68 -9.81 24.84
C GLU A 69 -9.66 -8.69 25.13
N PHE A 70 -9.90 -7.90 26.18
CA PHE A 70 -8.99 -6.83 26.59
C PHE A 70 -7.66 -7.36 27.16
N ASN A 71 -6.71 -6.45 27.32
CA ASN A 71 -5.38 -6.71 27.88
C ASN A 71 -4.55 -7.76 27.12
N LYS A 72 -4.73 -7.75 25.79
CA LYS A 72 -4.05 -8.62 24.82
C LYS A 72 -3.60 -7.85 23.59
N ASN A 73 -2.64 -8.42 22.87
CA ASN A 73 -2.10 -7.84 21.64
C ASN A 73 -2.37 -8.79 20.48
N TYR A 74 -3.14 -8.31 19.51
CA TYR A 74 -3.59 -9.12 18.40
C TYR A 74 -2.85 -8.78 17.12
N PHE A 75 -2.27 -9.80 16.48
CA PHE A 75 -1.88 -9.73 15.09
C PHE A 75 -2.92 -10.52 14.29
N ILE A 76 -3.58 -9.87 13.33
CA ILE A 76 -4.68 -10.48 12.57
C ILE A 76 -4.29 -10.50 11.11
N SER A 77 -4.29 -11.68 10.51
CA SER A 77 -3.94 -11.91 9.12
C SER A 77 -5.18 -12.27 8.31
N PHE A 78 -5.35 -11.60 7.18
CA PHE A 78 -6.40 -11.84 6.19
C PHE A 78 -5.74 -12.43 4.95
N GLY A 79 -6.11 -13.66 4.60
CA GLY A 79 -5.49 -14.39 3.51
C GLY A 79 -6.49 -15.23 2.72
N LYS A 80 -6.30 -15.26 1.40
CA LYS A 80 -7.04 -16.14 0.48
C LYS A 80 -6.08 -16.64 -0.59
N ALA A 81 -6.24 -17.89 -1.00
CA ALA A 81 -5.39 -18.49 -2.03
C ALA A 81 -5.44 -17.67 -3.32
N GLY A 82 -4.26 -17.31 -3.86
CA GLY A 82 -4.14 -16.47 -5.05
C GLY A 82 -4.22 -14.96 -4.80
N TYR A 83 -4.39 -14.52 -3.56
CA TYR A 83 -4.44 -13.10 -3.18
C TYR A 83 -3.23 -12.72 -2.31
N VAL A 84 -2.86 -11.44 -2.39
CA VAL A 84 -1.90 -10.85 -1.45
C VAL A 84 -2.56 -10.74 -0.08
N SER A 85 -1.91 -11.29 0.94
CA SER A 85 -2.41 -11.23 2.32
C SER A 85 -2.22 -9.82 2.91
N LYS A 86 -3.11 -9.44 3.82
CA LYS A 86 -3.02 -8.19 4.58
C LYS A 86 -3.06 -8.48 6.07
N HIS A 87 -2.51 -7.58 6.87
CA HIS A 87 -2.43 -7.74 8.31
C HIS A 87 -2.93 -6.49 9.03
N ILE A 88 -3.49 -6.63 10.22
CA ILE A 88 -3.74 -5.52 11.14
C ILE A 88 -3.23 -5.88 12.52
N GLN A 89 -2.91 -4.85 13.31
CA GLN A 89 -2.46 -5.01 14.68
C GLN A 89 -3.45 -4.30 15.63
N ILE A 90 -3.80 -4.92 16.74
CA ILE A 90 -4.72 -4.33 17.71
C ILE A 90 -4.15 -4.50 19.12
N TYR A 91 -3.85 -3.39 19.78
CA TYR A 91 -3.37 -3.35 21.16
C TYR A 91 -4.53 -3.00 22.08
N THR A 92 -4.96 -3.96 22.91
CA THR A 92 -6.05 -3.78 23.88
C THR A 92 -5.54 -3.66 25.33
N THR A 93 -4.23 -3.54 25.50
CA THR A 93 -3.56 -3.36 26.80
C THR A 93 -3.93 -2.03 27.44
N GLY A 94 -4.17 -2.05 28.74
CA GLY A 94 -4.44 -0.83 29.53
C GLY A 94 -5.92 -0.52 29.71
N VAL A 95 -6.82 -1.27 29.06
CA VAL A 95 -8.27 -1.18 29.29
C VAL A 95 -8.58 -1.67 30.70
N LYS A 96 -9.11 -0.76 31.53
CA LYS A 96 -9.33 -1.00 32.97
C LYS A 96 -10.71 -1.57 33.29
N ARG A 97 -11.72 -1.30 32.46
CA ARG A 97 -13.09 -1.75 32.65
C ARG A 97 -13.72 -2.04 31.29
N PRO A 98 -14.59 -3.05 31.17
CA PRO A 98 -15.44 -3.19 30.00
C PRO A 98 -16.26 -1.91 29.84
N ASN A 99 -16.12 -1.26 28.69
CA ASN A 99 -16.91 -0.12 28.27
C ASN A 99 -17.54 -0.44 26.90
N ASP A 100 -18.61 0.26 26.54
CA ASP A 100 -19.27 0.15 25.25
C ASP A 100 -18.46 0.92 24.19
N TYR A 101 -17.25 0.44 23.92
CA TYR A 101 -16.39 1.01 22.89
C TYR A 101 -16.99 0.82 21.50
N THR A 102 -16.86 1.86 20.68
CA THR A 102 -17.20 1.78 19.25
C THR A 102 -16.47 0.60 18.59
N PRO A 103 -17.16 -0.26 17.82
CA PRO A 103 -16.52 -1.34 17.08
C PRO A 103 -15.37 -0.85 16.21
N LEU A 104 -14.25 -1.56 16.25
CA LEU A 104 -13.11 -1.32 15.38
C LEU A 104 -13.48 -1.77 13.97
N LYS A 105 -13.27 -0.90 12.99
CA LYS A 105 -13.66 -1.15 11.60
C LYS A 105 -12.45 -1.37 10.72
N ALA A 106 -12.26 -2.59 10.23
CA ALA A 106 -11.19 -2.91 9.28
C ALA A 106 -11.78 -3.41 7.96
N ARG A 107 -12.02 -2.47 7.03
CA ARG A 107 -12.46 -2.77 5.67
C ARG A 107 -11.27 -2.87 4.74
N LEU A 108 -11.11 -4.01 4.07
CA LEU A 108 -9.91 -4.32 3.32
C LEU A 108 -10.24 -4.72 1.88
N VAL A 109 -9.37 -4.33 0.94
CA VAL A 109 -9.40 -4.82 -0.44
C VAL A 109 -8.23 -5.78 -0.64
N LEU A 110 -8.49 -7.07 -0.86
CA LEU A 110 -7.47 -8.01 -1.30
C LEU A 110 -7.40 -8.00 -2.83
N PHE A 111 -6.22 -8.22 -3.37
CA PHE A 111 -6.00 -8.26 -4.81
C PHE A 111 -5.04 -9.39 -5.17
N LYS A 112 -5.08 -9.81 -6.44
CA LYS A 112 -4.20 -10.85 -6.97
C LYS A 112 -2.83 -10.23 -7.27
N PRO A 113 -1.72 -10.90 -6.91
CA PRO A 113 -0.40 -10.40 -7.23
C PRO A 113 -0.15 -10.39 -8.74
N VAL A 114 0.59 -9.38 -9.20
CA VAL A 114 1.16 -9.28 -10.54
C VAL A 114 2.60 -9.75 -10.48
N ASP A 115 2.98 -10.62 -11.42
CA ASP A 115 4.34 -11.12 -11.52
C ASP A 115 5.34 -9.98 -11.71
N GLY A 116 6.41 -9.98 -10.91
CA GLY A 116 7.45 -8.95 -10.95
C GLY A 116 7.26 -7.78 -9.99
N VAL A 117 6.15 -7.72 -9.25
CA VAL A 117 5.93 -6.73 -8.18
C VAL A 117 6.35 -7.30 -6.82
N ASP A 118 7.00 -6.48 -5.99
CA ASP A 118 7.36 -6.83 -4.62
C ASP A 118 6.26 -6.41 -3.63
N TYR A 119 5.60 -7.40 -3.04
CA TYR A 119 4.55 -7.21 -2.04
C TYR A 119 5.04 -7.38 -0.60
N SER A 120 6.35 -7.59 -0.38
CA SER A 120 6.90 -7.94 0.94
C SER A 120 6.54 -6.93 2.03
N VAL A 121 6.35 -5.67 1.66
CA VAL A 121 5.97 -4.60 2.59
C VAL A 121 4.59 -4.82 3.23
N LEU A 122 3.68 -5.51 2.52
CA LEU A 122 2.34 -5.84 3.00
C LEU A 122 2.31 -7.01 4.00
N SER A 123 3.47 -7.59 4.33
CA SER A 123 3.63 -8.48 5.50
C SER A 123 3.53 -7.72 6.82
N GLN A 124 3.73 -6.39 6.80
CA GLN A 124 3.50 -5.53 7.94
C GLN A 124 2.01 -5.24 8.12
N PRO A 125 1.55 -4.91 9.34
CA PRO A 125 0.20 -4.45 9.56
C PRO A 125 -0.07 -3.23 8.66
N ILE A 126 -1.19 -3.18 7.96
CA ILE A 126 -1.61 -1.99 7.20
C ILE A 126 -2.40 -0.99 8.07
N LEU A 127 -2.92 -1.48 9.20
CA LEU A 127 -3.69 -0.70 10.15
C LEU A 127 -3.31 -1.16 11.55
N LYS A 128 -3.12 -0.21 12.47
CA LYS A 128 -2.83 -0.49 13.86
C LYS A 128 -3.83 0.26 14.72
N TYR A 129 -4.50 -0.45 15.62
CA TYR A 129 -5.34 0.14 16.66
C TYR A 129 -4.65 0.06 18.01
N ALA A 130 -4.78 1.09 18.82
CA ALA A 130 -4.33 1.10 20.19
C ALA A 130 -5.38 1.73 21.10
N TYR A 131 -5.51 1.19 22.30
CA TYR A 131 -6.30 1.81 23.35
C TYR A 131 -5.59 3.05 23.90
N ASN A 132 -6.28 4.18 23.86
CA ASN A 132 -5.87 5.44 24.47
C ASN A 132 -6.50 5.52 25.86
N ALA A 133 -5.70 5.22 26.90
CA ALA A 133 -6.18 5.14 28.29
C ALA A 133 -6.69 6.47 28.84
N GLN A 134 -6.31 7.56 28.20
CA GLN A 134 -6.59 8.91 28.62
C GLN A 134 -7.93 9.42 28.08
N LEU A 135 -8.22 9.10 26.83
CA LEU A 135 -9.49 9.41 26.19
C LEU A 135 -10.54 8.31 26.37
N ASP A 136 -10.13 7.14 26.88
CA ASP A 136 -10.96 5.95 26.97
C ASP A 136 -11.59 5.58 25.62
N ILE A 137 -10.78 5.57 24.57
CA ILE A 137 -11.18 5.18 23.20
C ILE A 137 -10.10 4.34 22.55
N PHE A 138 -10.46 3.66 21.45
CA PHE A 138 -9.51 3.06 20.55
C PHE A 138 -9.27 3.98 19.36
N GLU A 139 -8.00 4.24 19.08
CA GLU A 139 -7.57 5.05 17.95
C GLU A 139 -6.74 4.20 17.01
N TYR A 140 -6.73 4.57 15.73
CA TYR A 140 -5.80 3.97 14.78
C TYR A 140 -4.59 4.88 14.58
N ASP A 141 -3.44 4.26 14.36
CA ASP A 141 -2.20 4.94 14.01
C ASP A 141 -2.32 5.51 12.58
N LYS A 142 -2.74 6.77 12.50
CA LYS A 142 -3.01 7.48 11.25
C LYS A 142 -1.77 7.60 10.37
N LEU A 143 -0.60 7.81 10.96
CA LEU A 143 0.68 7.93 10.25
C LEU A 143 1.16 6.62 9.67
N HIS A 144 1.08 5.56 10.47
CA HIS A 144 1.37 4.23 10.00
C HIS A 144 0.42 3.87 8.85
N TYR A 145 -0.87 4.17 8.99
CA TYR A 145 -1.85 4.00 7.92
C TYR A 145 -1.48 4.81 6.67
N GLU A 146 -1.21 6.11 6.79
CA GLU A 146 -0.82 6.98 5.67
C GLU A 146 0.47 6.51 4.98
N SER A 147 1.48 6.08 5.74
CA SER A 147 2.71 5.49 5.23
C SER A 147 2.45 4.20 4.46
N MET A 148 1.61 3.30 5.01
CA MET A 148 1.22 2.07 4.33
C MET A 148 0.37 2.33 3.08
N GLN A 149 -0.50 3.35 3.09
CA GLN A 149 -1.27 3.77 1.92
C GLN A 149 -0.35 4.28 0.80
N ALA A 150 0.69 5.04 1.14
CA ALA A 150 1.66 5.45 0.15
C ALA A 150 2.44 4.28 -0.46
N GLN A 151 2.86 3.32 0.36
CA GLN A 151 3.52 2.11 -0.14
C GLN A 151 2.57 1.29 -1.04
N LEU A 152 1.29 1.23 -0.67
CA LEU A 152 0.26 0.58 -1.47
C LEU A 152 0.05 1.30 -2.81
N ASN A 153 0.09 2.63 -2.84
CA ASN A 153 0.04 3.40 -4.07
C ASN A 153 1.24 3.10 -4.98
N VAL A 154 2.46 2.98 -4.42
CA VAL A 154 3.65 2.58 -5.19
C VAL A 154 3.49 1.18 -5.79
N ILE A 155 2.90 0.26 -5.04
CA ILE A 155 2.56 -1.08 -5.53
C ILE A 155 1.58 -0.97 -6.71
N TYR A 156 0.48 -0.23 -6.57
CA TYR A 156 -0.50 -0.06 -7.65
C TYR A 156 0.07 0.61 -8.90
N GLU A 157 0.89 1.64 -8.74
CA GLU A 157 1.59 2.28 -9.87
C GLU A 157 2.54 1.30 -10.58
N THR A 158 3.21 0.43 -9.82
CA THR A 158 4.12 -0.58 -10.37
C THR A 158 3.34 -1.67 -11.12
N GLU A 159 2.23 -2.14 -10.54
CA GLU A 159 1.32 -3.08 -11.19
C GLU A 159 0.80 -2.53 -12.52
N GLN A 160 0.32 -1.29 -12.53
CA GLN A 160 -0.17 -0.65 -13.75
C GLN A 160 0.92 -0.57 -14.82
N LYS A 161 2.13 -0.13 -14.46
CA LYS A 161 3.27 -0.08 -15.40
C LYS A 161 3.59 -1.44 -15.99
N ILE A 162 3.54 -2.51 -15.19
CA ILE A 162 3.78 -3.87 -15.69
C ILE A 162 2.63 -4.30 -16.61
N ARG A 163 1.37 -4.10 -16.21
CA ARG A 163 0.21 -4.44 -17.05
C ARG A 163 0.21 -3.70 -18.38
N ASP A 164 0.58 -2.43 -18.39
CA ASP A 164 0.72 -1.63 -19.60
C ASP A 164 1.86 -2.16 -20.48
N ALA A 165 3.03 -2.45 -19.88
CA ALA A 165 4.15 -3.04 -20.60
C ALA A 165 3.79 -4.41 -21.20
N ASP A 166 3.02 -5.22 -20.50
CA ASP A 166 2.48 -6.50 -20.97
C ASP A 166 1.55 -6.31 -22.17
N ALA A 167 0.60 -5.38 -22.08
CA ALA A 167 -0.33 -5.08 -23.17
C ALA A 167 0.38 -4.52 -24.41
N TYR A 168 1.35 -3.60 -24.22
CA TYR A 168 2.13 -3.06 -25.32
C TYR A 168 3.05 -4.12 -25.95
N TYR A 169 3.67 -4.97 -25.14
CA TYR A 169 4.45 -6.11 -25.61
C TYR A 169 3.60 -7.03 -26.49
N GLU A 170 2.42 -7.47 -26.02
CA GLU A 170 1.53 -8.36 -26.77
C GLU A 170 1.07 -7.74 -28.09
N LYS A 171 0.73 -6.45 -28.07
CA LYS A 171 0.34 -5.71 -29.28
C LYS A 171 1.49 -5.62 -30.28
N ALA A 172 2.70 -5.32 -29.81
CA ALA A 172 3.90 -5.24 -30.64
C ALA A 172 4.24 -6.61 -31.25
N ILE A 173 4.17 -7.69 -30.47
CA ILE A 173 4.33 -9.07 -30.98
C ILE A 173 3.30 -9.38 -32.06
N LYS A 174 2.01 -9.13 -31.83
CA LYS A 174 0.95 -9.40 -32.81
C LYS A 174 1.15 -8.62 -34.11
N ASN A 175 1.60 -7.38 -34.03
CA ASN A 175 1.91 -6.56 -35.20
C ASN A 175 3.18 -7.05 -35.92
N GLY A 176 4.22 -7.40 -35.16
CA GLY A 176 5.46 -7.99 -35.67
C GLY A 176 5.22 -9.31 -36.40
N ASP A 177 4.44 -10.22 -35.82
CA ASP A 177 4.05 -11.49 -36.43
C ASP A 177 3.28 -11.27 -37.74
N ARG A 178 2.34 -10.32 -37.74
CA ARG A 178 1.58 -9.97 -38.95
C ARG A 178 2.47 -9.41 -40.06
N ALA A 179 3.38 -8.51 -39.73
CA ALA A 179 4.33 -7.93 -40.69
C ALA A 179 5.29 -9.01 -41.21
N PHE A 180 5.78 -9.89 -40.32
CA PHE A 180 6.64 -11.01 -40.65
C PHE A 180 5.97 -11.97 -41.65
N LEU A 181 4.71 -12.35 -41.42
CA LEU A 181 3.94 -13.20 -42.34
C LEU A 181 3.76 -12.56 -43.72
N LYS A 182 3.66 -11.23 -43.78
CA LYS A 182 3.59 -10.45 -45.02
C LYS A 182 4.97 -10.24 -45.68
N LYS A 183 6.04 -10.75 -45.08
CA LYS A 183 7.44 -10.51 -45.49
C LYS A 183 7.84 -9.03 -45.47
N ASP A 184 7.13 -8.23 -44.67
CA ASP A 184 7.45 -6.82 -44.42
C ASP A 184 8.50 -6.75 -43.30
N TRP A 185 9.74 -7.09 -43.68
CA TRP A 185 10.83 -7.34 -42.74
C TRP A 185 11.22 -6.13 -41.91
N LEU A 186 11.19 -4.93 -42.49
CA LEU A 186 11.56 -3.69 -41.80
C LEU A 186 10.54 -3.34 -40.71
N ASN A 187 9.25 -3.40 -41.03
CA ASN A 187 8.21 -3.12 -40.04
C ASN A 187 8.16 -4.22 -38.98
N ALA A 188 8.33 -5.49 -39.36
CA ALA A 188 8.44 -6.59 -38.41
C ALA A 188 9.60 -6.39 -37.43
N LEU A 189 10.79 -6.00 -37.93
CA LEU A 189 11.96 -5.72 -37.11
C LEU A 189 11.68 -4.58 -36.11
N GLY A 190 11.05 -3.50 -36.57
CA GLY A 190 10.64 -2.38 -35.72
C GLY A 190 9.73 -2.84 -34.58
N TYR A 191 8.68 -3.60 -34.89
CA TYR A 191 7.75 -4.11 -33.88
C TYR A 191 8.38 -5.10 -32.90
N TYR A 192 9.28 -5.99 -33.34
CA TYR A 192 9.96 -6.88 -32.40
C TYR A 192 10.98 -6.15 -31.51
N LYS A 193 11.66 -5.12 -32.03
CA LYS A 193 12.52 -4.23 -31.21
C LYS A 193 11.68 -3.46 -30.18
N GLU A 194 10.51 -2.97 -30.60
CA GLU A 194 9.55 -2.31 -29.72
C GLU A 194 9.08 -3.27 -28.61
N ALA A 195 8.73 -4.52 -28.93
CA ALA A 195 8.40 -5.54 -27.94
C ALA A 195 9.55 -5.79 -26.95
N ALA A 196 10.79 -5.90 -27.45
CA ALA A 196 11.98 -6.11 -26.61
C ALA A 196 12.26 -4.93 -25.65
N ASN A 197 11.83 -3.71 -26.00
CA ASN A 197 11.94 -2.54 -25.12
C ASN A 197 10.94 -2.59 -23.96
N TYR A 198 9.74 -3.16 -24.16
CA TYR A 198 8.74 -3.31 -23.09
C TYR A 198 9.06 -4.45 -22.13
N LYS A 199 9.59 -5.57 -22.66
CA LYS A 199 10.04 -6.72 -21.85
C LYS A 199 11.41 -7.21 -22.32
N ALA A 200 12.44 -6.75 -21.64
CA ALA A 200 13.80 -7.26 -21.85
C ALA A 200 13.91 -8.75 -21.47
N ASN A 201 14.75 -9.50 -22.20
CA ASN A 201 15.05 -10.91 -21.98
C ASN A 201 13.91 -11.90 -22.33
N GLN A 202 13.00 -11.53 -23.24
CA GLN A 202 12.05 -12.47 -23.82
C GLN A 202 12.65 -13.14 -25.07
N PRO A 203 12.82 -14.48 -25.10
CA PRO A 203 13.49 -15.16 -26.21
C PRO A 203 12.81 -14.97 -27.57
N TYR A 204 11.49 -14.81 -27.59
CA TYR A 204 10.71 -14.80 -28.83
C TYR A 204 11.03 -13.59 -29.74
N PRO A 205 10.88 -12.31 -29.30
CA PRO A 205 11.26 -11.17 -30.13
C PRO A 205 12.75 -11.17 -30.49
N GLU A 206 13.64 -11.62 -29.61
CA GLU A 206 15.07 -11.73 -29.91
C GLU A 206 15.36 -12.71 -31.07
N GLN A 207 14.74 -13.88 -31.05
CA GLN A 207 14.84 -14.87 -32.13
C GLN A 207 14.33 -14.31 -33.45
N ARG A 208 13.20 -13.59 -33.44
CA ARG A 208 12.63 -12.98 -34.64
C ARG A 208 13.48 -11.85 -35.20
N ILE A 209 14.04 -11.00 -34.35
CA ILE A 209 15.00 -9.97 -34.74
C ILE A 209 16.21 -10.60 -35.43
N TYR A 210 16.76 -11.67 -34.86
CA TYR A 210 17.89 -12.38 -35.45
C TYR A 210 17.55 -13.00 -36.82
N GLU A 211 16.41 -13.69 -36.91
CA GLU A 211 15.91 -14.29 -38.16
C GLU A 211 15.74 -13.24 -39.27
N ILE A 212 15.06 -12.13 -38.97
CA ILE A 212 14.90 -11.01 -39.91
C ILE A 212 16.26 -10.43 -40.32
N THR A 213 17.18 -10.27 -39.38
CA THR A 213 18.52 -9.74 -39.68
C THR A 213 19.29 -10.65 -40.64
N LEU A 214 19.14 -11.97 -40.53
CA LEU A 214 19.73 -12.92 -41.49
C LEU A 214 19.08 -12.81 -42.86
N ILE A 215 17.74 -12.75 -42.91
CA ILE A 215 16.99 -12.58 -44.17
C ILE A 215 17.45 -11.31 -44.88
N LEU A 216 17.50 -10.19 -44.17
CA LEU A 216 17.90 -8.89 -44.73
C LEU A 216 19.34 -8.88 -45.28
N LYS A 217 20.26 -9.64 -44.66
CA LYS A 217 21.64 -9.79 -45.16
C LYS A 217 21.75 -10.63 -46.43
N GLN A 218 20.82 -11.55 -46.65
CA GLN A 218 20.82 -12.47 -47.79
C GLN A 218 20.04 -11.92 -48.99
N LEU A 219 19.21 -10.90 -48.81
CA LEU A 219 18.54 -10.23 -49.91
C LEU A 219 19.58 -9.53 -50.80
N PRO A 220 19.56 -9.75 -52.13
CA PRO A 220 20.43 -9.01 -53.05
C PRO A 220 20.16 -7.51 -52.86
N LYS A 221 21.21 -6.69 -52.81
CA LYS A 221 21.12 -5.22 -52.70
C LYS A 221 20.15 -4.73 -53.79
N SER A 222 18.89 -4.54 -53.44
CA SER A 222 17.89 -4.00 -54.34
C SER A 222 18.28 -2.57 -54.67
N ASN A 223 18.06 -2.14 -55.91
CA ASN A 223 18.46 -0.83 -56.47
C ASN A 223 17.73 0.39 -55.86
N ASP A 224 17.34 0.32 -54.59
CA ASP A 224 16.69 1.40 -53.83
C ASP A 224 17.68 1.97 -52.80
N PRO A 225 18.33 3.12 -53.09
CA PRO A 225 19.42 3.67 -52.29
C PRO A 225 19.03 4.18 -50.89
N GLU A 226 17.74 4.42 -50.60
CA GLU A 226 17.29 4.77 -49.23
C GLU A 226 17.28 3.56 -48.28
N LEU A 227 17.05 2.36 -48.83
CA LEU A 227 17.01 1.12 -48.06
C LEU A 227 18.42 0.75 -47.56
N GLY A 228 19.44 0.89 -48.42
CA GLY A 228 20.83 0.46 -48.17
C GLY A 228 21.56 1.14 -47.00
N GLN A 229 21.24 2.39 -46.66
CA GLN A 229 21.86 3.10 -45.53
C GLN A 229 21.22 2.78 -44.17
N LYS A 230 19.94 2.36 -44.14
CA LYS A 230 19.27 1.96 -42.89
C LYS A 230 19.66 0.55 -42.41
N TYR A 231 20.14 -0.31 -43.32
CA TYR A 231 20.53 -1.70 -43.03
C TYR A 231 21.91 -1.87 -42.38
N THR A 232 22.80 -0.88 -42.43
CA THR A 232 24.20 -1.02 -41.99
C THR A 232 24.49 -0.46 -40.59
N THR A 233 23.71 0.53 -40.13
CA THR A 233 23.93 1.19 -38.83
C THR A 233 23.47 0.35 -37.63
N ASP A 234 22.46 -0.51 -37.83
CA ASP A 234 21.85 -1.33 -36.77
C ASP A 234 22.56 -2.68 -36.53
N THR A 235 23.42 -3.14 -37.45
CA THR A 235 24.07 -4.45 -37.38
C THR A 235 25.23 -4.55 -36.37
N ASN A 236 25.68 -3.43 -35.81
CA ASN A 236 26.80 -3.38 -34.84
C ASN A 236 26.41 -3.70 -33.38
N LEU A 237 25.16 -4.10 -33.11
CA LEU A 237 24.68 -4.42 -31.75
C LEU A 237 24.63 -5.93 -31.42
N ILE A 238 25.02 -6.82 -32.34
CA ILE A 238 25.00 -8.27 -32.08
C ILE A 238 26.32 -8.70 -31.40
N LYS A 239 26.33 -8.77 -30.05
CA LYS A 239 27.41 -9.46 -29.32
C LYS A 239 27.36 -10.98 -29.59
N PRO A 240 28.51 -11.67 -29.71
CA PRO A 240 28.65 -13.02 -30.27
C PRO A 240 28.15 -14.20 -29.39
N LYS A 241 27.21 -13.98 -28.45
CA LYS A 241 26.76 -15.03 -27.51
C LYS A 241 25.65 -15.95 -28.06
N VAL A 242 25.00 -15.55 -29.15
CA VAL A 242 23.86 -16.28 -29.76
C VAL A 242 24.33 -17.45 -30.65
N GLN A 243 25.56 -17.40 -31.16
CA GLN A 243 26.08 -18.43 -32.08
C GLN A 243 26.27 -19.81 -31.41
N SER A 244 26.49 -19.87 -30.09
CA SER A 244 26.78 -21.12 -29.38
C SER A 244 25.56 -21.88 -28.85
N GLU A 245 24.35 -21.28 -28.87
CA GLU A 245 23.14 -21.94 -28.36
C GLU A 245 22.22 -22.48 -29.47
N ILE A 246 22.29 -21.92 -30.69
CA ILE A 246 21.46 -22.34 -31.83
C ILE A 246 21.82 -23.77 -32.31
N THR A 247 23.04 -24.23 -32.09
CA THR A 247 23.47 -25.59 -32.49
C THR A 247 23.05 -26.69 -31.50
N LYS A 248 22.40 -26.39 -30.36
CA LYS A 248 22.07 -27.39 -29.32
C LYS A 248 20.59 -27.57 -28.98
N SER A 249 19.66 -26.79 -29.54
CA SER A 249 18.25 -26.85 -29.12
C SER A 249 17.26 -27.18 -30.24
N ASN A 250 17.36 -28.40 -30.77
CA ASN A 250 16.17 -29.14 -31.17
C ASN A 250 15.67 -29.96 -29.97
N LYS A 251 15.13 -29.30 -28.94
CA LYS A 251 14.24 -29.88 -27.90
C LYS A 251 13.65 -28.78 -27.01
N LYS A 252 12.36 -28.90 -26.69
CA LYS A 252 11.53 -28.00 -25.85
C LYS A 252 12.25 -27.54 -24.56
N PRO A 253 12.22 -26.26 -24.16
CA PRO A 253 12.86 -25.82 -22.92
C PRO A 253 12.05 -26.21 -21.67
N ASN A 254 12.78 -26.69 -20.65
CA ASN A 254 12.28 -27.14 -19.34
C ASN A 254 12.46 -26.02 -18.29
N THR A 255 11.42 -25.75 -17.51
CA THR A 255 11.14 -24.53 -16.72
C THR A 255 11.82 -24.43 -15.34
N LYS A 256 12.89 -25.17 -15.06
CA LYS A 256 13.44 -25.26 -13.68
C LYS A 256 14.65 -24.36 -13.36
N ASN A 257 15.39 -23.84 -14.33
CA ASN A 257 16.64 -23.11 -14.06
C ASN A 257 16.55 -21.57 -14.04
N VAL A 258 15.35 -20.98 -14.21
CA VAL A 258 15.16 -19.52 -14.19
C VAL A 258 14.91 -18.98 -12.75
N LYS A 259 14.52 -19.84 -11.81
CA LYS A 259 14.12 -19.42 -10.44
C LYS A 259 15.27 -18.99 -9.52
N SER A 260 16.52 -19.36 -9.81
CA SER A 260 17.66 -19.06 -8.91
C SER A 260 18.34 -17.72 -9.19
N GLN A 261 18.22 -17.15 -10.40
CA GLN A 261 18.80 -15.85 -10.74
C GLN A 261 17.85 -14.67 -10.51
N ILE A 262 16.55 -14.91 -10.40
CA ILE A 262 15.54 -13.88 -10.08
C ILE A 262 15.58 -13.47 -8.59
N LYS A 263 16.01 -14.38 -7.69
CA LYS A 263 15.99 -14.13 -6.24
C LYS A 263 17.02 -13.09 -5.75
N THR A 264 18.07 -12.83 -6.53
CA THR A 264 19.20 -11.98 -6.08
C THR A 264 19.08 -10.53 -6.55
N SER A 265 18.28 -10.24 -7.58
CA SER A 265 18.08 -8.87 -8.10
C SER A 265 16.90 -8.12 -7.48
N VAL A 266 15.99 -8.81 -6.77
CA VAL A 266 14.74 -8.21 -6.26
C VAL A 266 14.87 -7.70 -4.82
N LYS A 267 15.87 -8.16 -4.04
CA LYS A 267 16.04 -7.74 -2.63
C LYS A 267 16.57 -6.31 -2.41
N ILE A 268 16.94 -5.57 -3.46
CA ILE A 268 17.58 -4.24 -3.34
C ILE A 268 16.59 -3.08 -3.60
N ASN A 269 15.33 -3.34 -3.96
CA ASN A 269 14.50 -2.29 -4.58
C ASN A 269 13.42 -1.62 -3.72
N SER A 270 12.99 -2.17 -2.58
CA SER A 270 11.89 -1.56 -1.81
C SER A 270 12.27 -0.21 -1.17
N GLY A 271 13.43 -0.11 -0.51
CA GLY A 271 13.91 1.13 0.10
C GLY A 271 14.21 2.24 -0.93
N LYS A 272 14.75 1.87 -2.10
CA LYS A 272 15.04 2.81 -3.19
C LYS A 272 13.76 3.37 -3.82
N GLN A 273 12.72 2.54 -3.97
CA GLN A 273 11.42 2.97 -4.48
C GLN A 273 10.68 3.87 -3.50
N ILE A 274 10.69 3.54 -2.20
CA ILE A 274 10.11 4.40 -1.15
C ILE A 274 10.81 5.77 -1.14
N LEU A 275 12.14 5.80 -1.24
CA LEU A 275 12.92 7.03 -1.30
C LEU A 275 12.58 7.87 -2.54
N GLN A 276 12.48 7.25 -3.72
CA GLN A 276 12.08 7.93 -4.96
C GLN A 276 10.65 8.50 -4.88
N HIS A 277 9.74 7.77 -4.25
CA HIS A 277 8.37 8.24 -4.05
C HIS A 277 8.32 9.42 -3.09
N ALA A 278 9.05 9.35 -1.97
CA ALA A 278 9.19 10.47 -1.04
C ALA A 278 9.82 11.71 -1.71
N ASP A 279 10.84 11.53 -2.55
CA ASP A 279 11.46 12.61 -3.34
C ASP A 279 10.45 13.21 -4.36
N SER A 280 9.59 12.38 -4.96
CA SER A 280 8.50 12.83 -5.83
C SER A 280 7.48 13.68 -5.07
N LEU A 281 7.14 13.29 -3.84
CA LEU A 281 6.21 14.04 -2.98
C LEU A 281 6.79 15.38 -2.55
N MET A 282 8.09 15.43 -2.24
CA MET A 282 8.81 16.70 -2.02
C MET A 282 8.68 17.62 -3.23
N THR A 283 8.89 17.09 -4.45
CA THR A 283 8.76 17.85 -5.70
C THR A 283 7.33 18.35 -5.92
N LYS A 284 6.33 17.56 -5.55
CA LYS A 284 4.89 17.90 -5.60
C LYS A 284 4.45 18.81 -4.45
N LYS A 285 5.36 19.31 -3.60
CA LYS A 285 5.08 20.12 -2.39
C LYS A 285 4.21 19.40 -1.35
N LYS A 286 4.13 18.07 -1.40
CA LYS A 286 3.54 17.20 -0.37
C LYS A 286 4.58 16.87 0.70
N THR A 287 5.13 17.92 1.30
CA THR A 287 6.28 17.85 2.21
C THR A 287 5.99 17.02 3.47
N MET A 288 4.76 17.07 4.00
CA MET A 288 4.39 16.27 5.16
C MET A 288 4.43 14.77 4.85
N ASP A 289 3.75 14.36 3.77
CA ASP A 289 3.73 12.97 3.29
C ASP A 289 5.16 12.45 3.03
N ALA A 290 6.01 13.30 2.43
CA ALA A 290 7.41 12.97 2.21
C ALA A 290 8.20 12.78 3.52
N MET A 291 8.03 13.67 4.50
CA MET A 291 8.70 13.57 5.80
C MET A 291 8.33 12.26 6.52
N ILE A 292 7.04 11.90 6.51
CA ILE A 292 6.53 10.65 7.10
C ILE A 292 7.18 9.44 6.43
N MET A 293 7.30 9.46 5.10
CA MET A 293 7.97 8.37 4.38
C MET A 293 9.46 8.30 4.69
N TYR A 294 10.16 9.43 4.78
CA TYR A 294 11.57 9.41 5.17
C TYR A 294 11.76 8.85 6.59
N GLN A 295 10.87 9.17 7.54
CA GLN A 295 10.88 8.63 8.91
C GLN A 295 10.63 7.11 8.96
N ALA A 296 9.84 6.57 8.03
CA ALA A 296 9.50 5.15 7.96
C ALA A 296 10.60 4.27 7.34
N ILE A 297 11.63 4.86 6.72
CA ILE A 297 12.73 4.09 6.13
C ILE A 297 13.70 3.64 7.23
N ASN A 298 13.90 2.32 7.37
CA ASN A 298 14.84 1.77 8.35
C ASN A 298 16.30 2.24 8.05
N PRO A 299 16.99 2.90 9.01
CA PRO A 299 18.32 3.46 8.82
C PRO A 299 19.48 2.46 8.64
N ASP A 300 19.26 1.15 8.73
CA ASP A 300 20.30 0.11 8.47
C ASP A 300 20.68 -0.03 6.99
N SER A 301 20.13 0.81 6.11
CA SER A 301 20.48 0.84 4.69
C SER A 301 21.75 1.66 4.43
N VAL A 302 22.44 1.35 3.33
CA VAL A 302 23.63 2.05 2.79
C VAL A 302 23.37 3.56 2.50
N GLN A 303 22.17 4.07 2.74
CA GLN A 303 21.69 5.42 2.39
C GLN A 303 21.39 6.31 3.60
N LYS A 304 21.79 5.93 4.82
CA LYS A 304 21.49 6.65 6.08
C LYS A 304 21.75 8.15 6.01
N ASP A 305 22.92 8.57 5.53
CA ASP A 305 23.27 10.01 5.42
C ASP A 305 22.38 10.74 4.40
N SER A 306 22.02 10.05 3.32
CA SER A 306 21.15 10.56 2.26
C SER A 306 19.71 10.74 2.72
N ILE A 307 19.23 9.86 3.62
CA ILE A 307 17.90 9.95 4.23
C ILE A 307 17.88 11.05 5.28
N GLN A 308 18.91 11.15 6.12
CA GLN A 308 19.03 12.22 7.11
C GLN A 308 19.04 13.61 6.47
N MET A 309 19.75 13.78 5.35
CA MET A 309 19.75 15.04 4.60
C MET A 309 18.35 15.40 4.09
N ARG A 310 17.64 14.46 3.46
CA ARG A 310 16.26 14.66 2.99
C ARG A 310 15.27 14.94 4.12
N MET A 311 15.41 14.26 5.25
CA MET A 311 14.62 14.54 6.45
C MET A 311 14.84 15.98 6.91
N LYS A 312 16.08 16.44 6.95
CA LYS A 312 16.43 17.81 7.34
C LYS A 312 15.86 18.83 6.36
N GLU A 313 15.89 18.55 5.07
CA GLU A 313 15.28 19.40 4.03
C GLU A 313 13.76 19.47 4.18
N ALA A 314 13.10 18.34 4.38
CA ALA A 314 11.66 18.27 4.61
C ALA A 314 11.26 19.04 5.88
N GLN A 315 11.99 18.85 6.97
CA GLN A 315 11.80 19.59 8.22
C GLN A 315 11.99 21.10 8.03
N ALA A 316 13.03 21.55 7.33
CA ALA A 316 13.26 22.97 7.06
C ALA A 316 12.13 23.59 6.21
N SER A 317 11.65 22.84 5.20
CA SER A 317 10.52 23.26 4.37
C SER A 317 9.23 23.37 5.19
N LEU A 318 8.94 22.40 6.06
CA LEU A 318 7.82 22.45 7.00
C LEU A 318 7.97 23.59 8.00
N ARG A 319 9.15 23.80 8.59
CA ARG A 319 9.39 24.90 9.53
C ARG A 319 9.11 26.25 8.89
N THR A 320 9.48 26.41 7.63
CA THR A 320 9.22 27.65 6.88
C THR A 320 7.72 27.95 6.76
N LYS A 321 6.89 26.91 6.54
CA LYS A 321 5.42 27.04 6.50
C LYS A 321 4.78 27.18 7.88
N ASN A 322 5.45 26.72 8.93
CA ASN A 322 4.91 26.61 10.30
C ASN A 322 5.58 27.57 11.29
N LYS A 323 5.99 28.76 10.82
CA LYS A 323 6.63 29.78 11.67
C LYS A 323 5.71 30.33 12.77
N HIS A 324 4.40 30.14 12.64
CA HIS A 324 3.40 30.58 13.61
C HIS A 324 3.33 29.70 14.86
N ILE A 325 3.93 28.52 14.86
CA ILE A 325 4.02 27.66 16.06
C ILE A 325 5.42 27.72 16.68
N SER A 326 5.49 27.51 18.00
CA SER A 326 6.75 27.54 18.74
C SER A 326 7.72 26.45 18.27
N ASP A 327 9.03 26.68 18.44
CA ASP A 327 10.04 25.65 18.13
C ASP A 327 9.80 24.37 18.94
N LEU A 328 9.46 24.52 20.22
CA LEU A 328 9.15 23.38 21.10
C LEU A 328 7.98 22.56 20.54
N ASP A 329 6.90 23.22 20.11
CA ASP A 329 5.74 22.53 19.54
C ASP A 329 6.07 21.86 18.21
N PHE A 330 6.89 22.49 17.38
CA PHE A 330 7.32 21.93 16.10
C PHE A 330 8.20 20.69 16.29
N GLU A 331 9.20 20.75 17.16
CA GLU A 331 10.07 19.60 17.46
C GLU A 331 9.28 18.46 18.12
N GLN A 332 8.35 18.81 19.01
CA GLN A 332 7.46 17.83 19.62
C GLN A 332 6.54 17.18 18.58
N PHE A 333 5.98 17.96 17.65
CA PHE A 333 5.22 17.43 16.51
C PHE A 333 6.05 16.43 15.70
N VAL A 334 7.26 16.80 15.29
CA VAL A 334 8.15 15.92 14.51
C VAL A 334 8.47 14.62 15.25
N ALA A 335 8.66 14.70 16.58
CA ALA A 335 8.92 13.53 17.41
C ALA A 335 7.67 12.63 17.58
N LEU A 336 6.49 13.23 17.72
CA LEU A 336 5.22 12.49 17.80
C LEU A 336 4.85 11.89 16.44
N SER A 337 5.11 12.60 15.34
CA SER A 337 4.87 12.11 13.98
C SER A 337 5.75 10.90 13.65
N ALA A 338 6.97 10.84 14.20
CA ALA A 338 7.80 9.65 14.09
C ALA A 338 7.22 8.43 14.85
N ARG A 339 6.37 8.66 15.86
CA ARG A 339 5.77 7.64 16.73
C ARG A 339 4.34 7.25 16.35
N GLY A 340 3.77 7.87 15.33
CA GLY A 340 2.38 7.62 14.96
C GLY A 340 1.34 8.41 15.76
N ILE A 341 1.79 9.39 16.54
CA ILE A 341 0.96 10.12 17.51
C ILE A 341 0.80 11.56 17.02
N TYR A 342 -0.41 12.11 17.13
CA TYR A 342 -0.69 13.52 16.85
C TYR A 342 -1.39 14.21 18.00
N GLU A 343 -1.54 13.52 19.12
CA GLU A 343 -2.27 14.02 20.26
C GLU A 343 -1.54 13.64 21.56
N GLU A 344 -1.55 14.54 22.52
CA GLU A 344 -0.99 14.32 23.84
C GLU A 344 -2.03 14.61 24.89
N TYR A 345 -2.08 13.73 25.89
CA TYR A 345 -2.90 13.93 27.05
C TYR A 345 -2.04 14.03 28.31
N LYS A 346 -2.40 14.97 29.17
CA LYS A 346 -1.81 15.14 30.50
C LYS A 346 -2.94 15.28 31.51
N GLN A 347 -2.84 14.55 32.60
CA GLN A 347 -3.79 14.65 33.71
C GLN A 347 -3.02 14.66 35.03
N ASN A 348 -3.46 15.51 35.94
CA ASN A 348 -3.05 15.52 37.33
C ASN A 348 -4.26 15.91 38.20
N GLU A 349 -4.03 16.13 39.50
CA GLU A 349 -5.08 16.45 40.46
C GLU A 349 -5.79 17.79 40.18
N THR A 350 -5.16 18.69 39.42
CA THR A 350 -5.65 20.06 39.20
C THR A 350 -6.25 20.28 37.81
N TYR A 351 -5.84 19.50 36.81
CA TYR A 351 -6.37 19.61 35.44
C TYR A 351 -6.23 18.34 34.60
N THR A 352 -7.01 18.30 33.53
CA THR A 352 -6.87 17.40 32.39
C THR A 352 -6.64 18.25 31.14
N SER A 353 -5.55 18.04 30.42
CA SER A 353 -5.24 18.73 29.17
C SER A 353 -5.12 17.76 28.01
N PHE A 354 -5.70 18.15 26.89
CA PHE A 354 -5.63 17.45 25.62
C PHE A 354 -5.04 18.37 24.56
N LYS A 355 -3.91 17.97 23.98
CA LYS A 355 -3.17 18.72 22.98
C LYS A 355 -3.21 17.97 21.66
N SER A 356 -3.76 18.55 20.61
CA SER A 356 -3.85 17.95 19.27
C SER A 356 -3.06 18.75 18.24
N TYR A 357 -2.42 18.04 17.32
CA TYR A 357 -1.74 18.60 16.15
C TYR A 357 -2.61 18.33 14.92
N ILE A 358 -3.27 19.37 14.41
CA ILE A 358 -4.12 19.27 13.22
C ILE A 358 -3.35 19.80 12.01
N ILE A 359 -3.24 18.96 10.98
CA ILE A 359 -2.47 19.25 9.78
C ILE A 359 -3.40 19.48 8.59
N ARG A 360 -3.23 20.60 7.89
CA ARG A 360 -3.89 20.91 6.61
C ARG A 360 -2.90 21.59 5.67
N ASP A 361 -2.67 21.03 4.49
CA ASP A 361 -1.78 21.61 3.45
C ASP A 361 -0.34 21.94 3.91
N ASN A 362 0.23 21.05 4.74
CA ASN A 362 1.52 21.22 5.45
C ASN A 362 1.54 22.36 6.49
N VAL A 363 0.38 22.91 6.87
CA VAL A 363 0.21 23.83 7.99
C VAL A 363 -0.26 23.04 9.20
N ILE A 364 0.45 23.18 10.30
CA ILE A 364 0.23 22.51 11.58
C ILE A 364 -0.39 23.55 12.52
N ASN A 365 -1.55 23.23 13.07
CA ASN A 365 -2.16 23.98 14.15
C ASN A 365 -2.17 23.11 15.41
N VAL A 366 -1.72 23.69 16.51
CA VAL A 366 -1.62 23.02 17.81
C VAL A 366 -2.75 23.51 18.68
N TYR A 367 -3.70 22.64 18.97
CA TYR A 367 -4.83 22.95 19.84
C TYR A 367 -4.61 22.37 21.21
N VAL A 368 -4.87 23.12 22.28
CA VAL A 368 -4.84 22.61 23.65
C VAL A 368 -6.16 22.92 24.32
N LYS A 369 -6.86 21.89 24.81
CA LYS A 369 -8.04 22.00 25.67
C LYS A 369 -7.68 21.53 27.06
N THR A 370 -7.73 22.43 28.04
CA THR A 370 -7.47 22.15 29.45
C THR A 370 -8.74 22.34 30.26
N ALA A 371 -9.22 21.25 30.85
CA ALA A 371 -10.31 21.24 31.82
C ALA A 371 -9.72 21.18 33.23
N PHE A 372 -9.99 22.19 34.05
CA PHE A 372 -9.51 22.28 35.43
C PHE A 372 -10.50 21.62 36.39
N ALA A 373 -9.98 21.11 37.52
CA ALA A 373 -10.79 20.43 38.54
C ALA A 373 -11.89 21.35 39.13
N TRP A 374 -11.69 22.67 39.11
CA TRP A 374 -12.68 23.67 39.54
C TRP A 374 -13.68 24.06 38.44
N GLY A 375 -13.76 23.31 37.34
CA GLY A 375 -14.80 23.42 36.32
C GLY A 375 -14.51 24.40 35.17
N GLN A 376 -13.39 25.12 35.20
CA GLN A 376 -13.00 26.00 34.10
C GLN A 376 -12.46 25.19 32.91
N ILE A 377 -12.79 25.62 31.69
CA ILE A 377 -12.18 25.10 30.46
C ILE A 377 -11.40 26.22 29.78
N LYS A 378 -10.15 25.96 29.44
CA LYS A 378 -9.29 26.84 28.66
C LYS A 378 -8.93 26.17 27.34
N CYS A 379 -9.10 26.87 26.24
CA CYS A 379 -8.70 26.39 24.91
C CYS A 379 -7.64 27.33 24.33
N THR A 380 -6.63 26.77 23.67
CA THR A 380 -5.63 27.54 22.92
C THR A 380 -5.42 26.96 21.53
N ARG A 381 -5.05 27.82 20.58
CA ARG A 381 -4.53 27.47 19.26
C ARG A 381 -3.17 28.14 19.09
N ASN A 382 -2.14 27.35 18.85
CA ASN A 382 -0.75 27.80 18.70
C ASN A 382 -0.28 28.67 19.88
N GLY A 383 -0.73 28.31 21.10
CA GLY A 383 -0.43 29.03 22.33
C GLY A 383 -1.29 30.28 22.58
N GLN A 384 -2.15 30.69 21.64
CA GLN A 384 -3.07 31.81 21.82
C GLN A 384 -4.43 31.33 22.32
N ASP A 385 -5.02 32.04 23.27
CA ASP A 385 -6.33 31.70 23.83
C ASP A 385 -7.43 31.81 22.76
N ILE A 386 -8.30 30.80 22.69
CA ILE A 386 -9.48 30.74 21.81
C ILE A 386 -10.71 30.31 22.61
N SER A 387 -11.90 30.57 22.05
CA SER A 387 -13.14 30.10 22.66
C SER A 387 -13.29 28.58 22.55
N TYR A 388 -14.06 27.99 23.46
CA TYR A 388 -14.43 26.57 23.38
C TYR A 388 -15.16 26.23 22.08
N TYR A 389 -16.06 27.11 21.63
CA TYR A 389 -16.80 26.95 20.38
C TYR A 389 -15.87 26.92 19.15
N THR A 390 -14.89 27.82 19.11
CA THR A 390 -13.87 27.84 18.04
C THR A 390 -13.05 26.56 18.05
N TYR A 391 -12.65 26.07 19.23
CA TYR A 391 -11.94 24.80 19.36
C TYR A 391 -12.76 23.63 18.82
N GLU A 392 -14.04 23.53 19.16
CA GLU A 392 -14.90 22.42 18.70
C GLU A 392 -15.07 22.43 17.18
N ILE A 393 -15.29 23.59 16.55
CA ILE A 393 -15.42 23.69 15.08
C ILE A 393 -14.10 23.35 14.38
N GLU A 394 -12.99 23.93 14.83
CA GLU A 394 -11.72 23.78 14.14
C GLU A 394 -11.10 22.38 14.37
N THR A 395 -11.61 21.65 15.37
CA THR A 395 -11.23 20.25 15.66
C THR A 395 -12.35 19.25 15.34
N GLN A 396 -13.38 19.61 14.57
CA GLN A 396 -14.51 18.71 14.26
C GLN A 396 -14.17 17.69 13.16
N ASP A 397 -13.32 18.05 12.19
CA ASP A 397 -12.83 17.14 11.14
C ASP A 397 -11.57 16.37 11.58
N ARG A 398 -11.54 15.85 12.82
CA ARG A 398 -10.43 15.01 13.35
C ARG A 398 -10.07 13.86 12.42
#